data_AF-A0A7K1A0I6-F1
#
_entry.id   AF-A0A7K1A0I6-F1
#
_cell.length_a   1.000
_cell.length_b   1.000
_cell.length_c   1.000
_cell.angle_alpha   90.00
_cell.angle_beta   90.00
_cell.angle_gamma   90.00
#
_symmetry.space_group_name_H-M   'P 1'
#
loop_
_entity.id
_entity.type
_entity.pdbx_description
1 polymer ?
#
loop_
_entity_poly.entity_id
_entity_poly.type
_entity_poly.pdbx_seq_one_letter_code
_entity_poly.pdbx_strand_id
1 'polypeptide(L)'
;GEFEGQIASGALRALAVSGEERLTGSSVADIPTLTESGIDLVFVNWRGILAPPGISEERQSELIEFVQEMHDSPAWQQALEDNGWTDQFRTGEEFEEFLIEQDARVASTLEELDLL
;
A
#
# COMPACT_ATOMS: atom_id res chain seq x y z
N GLY A 1 4.69 13.01 5.77
CA GLY A 1 4.94 11.55 5.94
C GLY A 1 6.13 11.24 6.86
N GLU A 2 6.29 9.97 7.27
CA GLU A 2 7.26 9.51 8.30
C GLU A 2 8.72 9.96 8.08
N PHE A 3 9.18 10.03 6.83
CA PHE A 3 10.56 10.37 6.44
C PHE A 3 10.74 11.80 5.93
N GLU A 4 9.65 12.56 5.83
CA GLU A 4 9.63 13.83 5.13
C GLU A 4 10.51 14.88 5.80
N GLY A 5 10.46 14.96 7.14
CA GLY A 5 11.29 15.89 7.91
C GLY A 5 12.79 15.57 7.81
N GLN A 6 13.14 14.29 7.71
CA GLN A 6 14.51 13.81 7.58
C GLN A 6 15.05 14.08 6.17
N ILE A 7 14.20 13.96 5.14
CA ILE A 7 14.53 14.37 3.76
C ILE A 7 14.71 15.88 3.67
N ALA A 8 13.76 16.66 4.20
CA ALA A 8 13.79 18.13 4.17
C ALA A 8 14.98 18.72 4.95
N SER A 9 15.40 18.07 6.05
CA SER A 9 16.59 18.47 6.82
C SER A 9 17.92 18.04 6.17
N GLY A 10 17.88 17.22 5.12
CA GLY A 10 19.06 16.66 4.47
C GLY A 10 19.73 15.51 5.23
N ALA A 11 19.11 15.03 6.32
CA ALA A 11 19.58 13.85 7.05
C ALA A 11 19.39 12.55 6.24
N LEU A 12 18.39 12.53 5.35
CA LEU A 12 18.18 11.47 4.38
C LEU A 12 18.17 12.03 2.96
N ARG A 13 18.69 11.24 2.02
CA ARG A 13 18.54 11.46 0.58
C ARG A 13 17.75 10.31 -0.01
N ALA A 14 16.48 10.53 -0.28
CA ALA A 14 15.68 9.58 -1.04
C ALA A 14 16.18 9.50 -2.49
N LEU A 15 16.33 8.27 -3.01
CA LEU A 15 16.82 8.02 -4.37
C LEU A 15 15.69 7.72 -5.34
N ALA A 16 14.73 6.92 -4.89
CA ALA A 16 13.52 6.58 -5.62
C ALA A 16 12.43 6.13 -4.65
N VAL A 17 11.19 6.11 -5.12
CA VAL A 17 10.05 5.43 -4.47
C VAL A 17 9.65 4.19 -5.26
N SER A 18 9.17 3.16 -4.57
CA SER A 18 8.80 1.88 -5.20
C SER A 18 7.34 1.82 -5.65
N GLY A 19 6.53 2.84 -5.35
CA GLY A 19 5.15 2.95 -5.84
C GLY A 19 5.09 3.22 -7.35
N GLU A 20 3.91 3.04 -7.93
CA GLU A 20 3.65 3.32 -9.34
C GLU A 20 3.75 4.81 -9.65
N GLU A 21 3.34 5.64 -8.69
CA GLU A 21 3.36 7.09 -8.78
C GLU A 21 4.32 7.71 -7.75
N ARG A 22 4.72 8.95 -8.00
CA ARG A 22 5.52 9.73 -7.06
C ARG A 22 4.69 10.11 -5.83
N LEU A 23 5.38 10.32 -4.70
CA LEU A 23 4.74 10.79 -3.48
C LEU A 23 4.23 12.22 -3.63
N THR A 24 3.11 12.52 -2.98
CA THR A 24 2.57 13.86 -2.83
C THR A 24 3.24 14.54 -1.62
N GLY A 25 3.61 15.82 -1.76
CA GLY A 25 4.31 16.58 -0.73
C GLY A 25 5.50 17.35 -1.30
N SER A 26 5.62 18.63 -0.95
CA SER A 26 6.57 19.54 -1.59
C SER A 26 8.04 19.13 -1.43
N SER A 27 8.37 18.41 -0.36
CA SER A 27 9.74 17.96 -0.09
C SER A 27 10.08 16.58 -0.71
N VAL A 28 9.07 15.89 -1.26
CA VAL A 28 9.21 14.52 -1.82
C VAL A 28 8.76 14.40 -3.28
N ALA A 29 8.07 15.40 -3.84
CA ALA A 29 7.51 15.37 -5.20
C ALA A 29 8.55 15.19 -6.32
N ASP A 30 9.79 15.62 -6.09
CA ASP A 30 10.88 15.48 -7.07
C ASP A 30 11.56 14.10 -7.05
N ILE A 31 11.23 13.24 -6.07
CA ILE A 31 11.80 11.90 -5.96
C ILE A 31 11.17 11.02 -7.06
N PRO A 32 11.97 10.42 -7.96
CA PRO A 32 11.44 9.59 -9.04
C PRO A 32 10.93 8.26 -8.50
N THR A 33 10.09 7.59 -9.28
CA THR A 33 9.81 6.16 -9.05
C THR A 33 10.99 5.29 -9.50
N LEU A 34 11.01 4.02 -9.08
CA LEU A 34 11.94 3.03 -9.62
C LEU A 34 11.77 2.87 -11.15
N THR A 35 10.53 2.89 -11.64
CA THR A 35 10.22 2.76 -13.07
C THR A 35 10.73 3.95 -13.88
N GLU A 36 10.57 5.19 -13.40
CA GLU A 36 11.18 6.39 -14.00
C GLU A 36 12.72 6.34 -13.98
N SER A 37 13.28 5.59 -13.03
CA SER A 37 14.72 5.36 -12.90
C SER A 37 15.24 4.18 -13.74
N GLY A 38 14.38 3.58 -14.57
CA GLY A 38 14.74 2.46 -15.45
C GLY A 38 14.77 1.09 -14.78
N ILE A 39 14.23 0.96 -13.56
CA ILE A 39 14.07 -0.30 -12.84
C ILE A 39 12.58 -0.68 -12.91
N ASP A 40 12.26 -1.73 -13.67
CA ASP A 40 10.89 -2.22 -13.82
C ASP A 40 10.42 -2.96 -12.56
N LEU A 41 10.13 -2.19 -11.51
CA LEU A 41 9.66 -2.70 -10.23
C LEU A 41 8.68 -1.71 -9.59
N VAL A 42 7.42 -2.13 -9.52
CA VAL A 42 6.41 -1.52 -8.66
C VAL A 42 6.16 -2.43 -7.48
N PHE A 43 6.45 -1.94 -6.28
CA PHE A 43 6.28 -2.66 -5.02
C PHE A 43 5.72 -1.74 -3.96
N VAL A 44 4.49 -2.00 -3.53
CA VAL A 44 3.80 -1.25 -2.49
C VAL A 44 3.64 -2.15 -1.28
N ASN A 45 3.99 -1.64 -0.11
CA ASN A 45 3.73 -2.33 1.14
C ASN A 45 2.28 -2.07 1.54
N TRP A 46 1.40 -3.07 1.41
CA TRP A 46 -0.06 -2.99 1.63
C TRP A 46 -0.46 -3.74 2.90
N ARG A 47 -1.61 -3.39 3.50
CA ARG A 47 -2.15 -3.99 4.75
C ARG A 47 -3.57 -4.47 4.49
N GLY A 48 -3.96 -5.56 5.14
CA GLY A 48 -5.27 -6.19 4.97
C GLY A 48 -5.94 -6.49 6.30
N ILE A 49 -7.27 -6.47 6.31
CA ILE A 49 -8.09 -6.96 7.42
C ILE A 49 -8.74 -8.26 6.95
N LEU A 50 -8.53 -9.35 7.71
CA LEU A 50 -9.05 -10.67 7.38
C LEU A 50 -9.93 -11.19 8.52
N ALA A 51 -11.04 -11.83 8.16
CA ALA A 51 -11.87 -12.58 9.09
C ALA A 51 -11.50 -14.07 9.06
N PRO A 52 -11.75 -14.83 10.14
CA PRO A 52 -11.55 -16.28 10.13
C PRO A 52 -12.47 -16.97 9.09
N PRO A 53 -12.07 -18.14 8.57
CA PRO A 53 -12.92 -18.90 7.66
C PRO A 53 -14.24 -19.33 8.34
N GLY A 54 -15.31 -19.41 7.55
CA GLY A 54 -16.60 -19.94 8.00
C GLY A 54 -17.55 -18.93 8.66
N ILE A 55 -17.26 -17.63 8.61
CA ILE A 55 -18.26 -16.60 8.94
C ILE A 55 -19.41 -16.62 7.91
N SER A 56 -20.61 -16.25 8.32
CA SER A 56 -21.75 -16.07 7.41
C SER A 56 -21.53 -14.89 6.45
N GLU A 57 -22.13 -14.95 5.26
CA GLU A 57 -22.15 -13.84 4.29
C GLU A 57 -22.70 -12.52 4.87
N GLU A 58 -23.72 -12.62 5.73
CA GLU A 58 -24.28 -11.46 6.45
C GLU A 58 -23.18 -10.79 7.30
N ARG A 59 -22.52 -11.57 8.14
CA ARG A 59 -21.41 -11.06 8.98
C ARG A 59 -20.23 -10.55 8.17
N GLN A 60 -19.93 -11.13 7.02
CA GLN A 60 -18.90 -10.63 6.11
C GLN A 60 -19.28 -9.25 5.57
N SER A 61 -20.52 -9.10 5.09
CA SER A 61 -21.04 -7.83 4.58
C SER A 61 -21.01 -6.74 5.65
N GLU A 62 -21.44 -7.03 6.87
CA GLU A 62 -21.39 -6.08 8.00
C GLU A 62 -19.96 -5.58 8.29
N LEU A 63 -18.97 -6.47 8.24
CA LEU A 63 -17.57 -6.10 8.49
C LEU A 63 -17.00 -5.27 7.34
N ILE A 64 -17.34 -5.61 6.09
CA ILE A 64 -16.94 -4.82 4.91
C ILE A 64 -17.53 -3.41 5.00
N GLU A 65 -18.84 -3.29 5.26
CA GLU A 65 -19.53 -2.01 5.39
C GLU A 65 -18.90 -1.17 6.52
N PHE A 66 -18.62 -1.76 7.67
CA PHE A 66 -17.96 -1.06 8.77
C PHE A 66 -16.59 -0.48 8.38
N VAL A 67 -15.77 -1.24 7.64
CA VAL A 67 -14.46 -0.76 7.18
C VAL A 67 -14.61 0.31 6.08
N GLN A 68 -15.60 0.18 5.20
CA GLN A 68 -15.93 1.18 4.19
C GLN A 68 -16.36 2.51 4.83
N GLU A 69 -17.25 2.48 5.83
CA GLU A 69 -17.65 3.68 6.57
C GLU A 69 -16.47 4.38 7.26
N MET A 70 -15.54 3.60 7.83
CA MET A 70 -14.32 4.12 8.43
C MET A 70 -13.42 4.76 7.38
N HIS A 71 -13.21 4.08 6.25
CA HIS A 71 -12.41 4.55 5.12
C HIS A 71 -12.93 5.88 4.54
N ASP A 72 -14.25 6.00 4.40
CA ASP A 72 -14.89 7.19 3.83
C ASP A 72 -14.94 8.37 4.80
N SER A 73 -14.50 8.17 6.05
CA SER A 73 -14.50 9.20 7.07
C SER A 73 -13.43 10.27 6.81
N PRO A 74 -13.70 11.55 7.18
CA PRO A 74 -12.68 12.60 7.10
C PRO A 74 -11.44 12.32 7.95
N ALA A 75 -11.59 11.54 9.04
CA ALA A 75 -10.49 11.15 9.89
C ALA A 75 -9.51 10.21 9.18
N TRP A 76 -10.01 9.29 8.35
CA TRP A 76 -9.17 8.43 7.53
C TRP A 76 -8.45 9.22 6.43
N GLN A 77 -9.15 10.13 5.75
CA GLN A 77 -8.54 11.01 4.74
C GLN A 77 -7.40 11.86 5.34
N GLN A 78 -7.60 12.43 6.54
CA GLN A 78 -6.54 13.14 7.25
C GLN A 78 -5.37 12.21 7.62
N ALA A 79 -5.65 10.98 8.03
CA ALA A 79 -4.60 10.01 8.35
C ALA A 79 -3.75 9.65 7.12
N LEU A 80 -4.36 9.51 5.93
CA LEU A 80 -3.63 9.30 4.68
C LEU A 80 -2.68 10.47 4.40
N GLU A 81 -3.15 11.71 4.53
CA GLU A 81 -2.34 12.92 4.34
C GLU A 81 -1.18 13.02 5.35
N ASP A 82 -1.48 12.92 6.65
CA ASP A 82 -0.50 13.10 7.73
C ASP A 82 0.64 12.07 7.60
N ASN A 83 0.30 10.84 7.24
CA ASN A 83 1.27 9.76 7.10
C ASN A 83 1.91 9.69 5.70
N GLY A 84 1.36 10.38 4.71
CA GLY A 84 1.78 10.29 3.31
C GLY A 84 1.55 8.90 2.74
N TRP A 85 0.43 8.26 3.10
CA TRP A 85 0.05 6.94 2.60
C TRP A 85 -0.71 7.06 1.30
N THR A 86 -0.38 6.20 0.34
CA THR A 86 -1.19 5.98 -0.85
C THR A 86 -2.42 5.17 -0.46
N ASP A 87 -3.59 5.64 -0.88
CA ASP A 87 -4.82 4.89 -0.70
C ASP A 87 -4.88 3.71 -1.67
N GLN A 88 -5.13 2.52 -1.13
CA GLN A 88 -5.14 1.23 -1.84
C GLN A 88 -6.33 0.38 -1.37
N PHE A 89 -7.47 1.02 -1.17
CA PHE A 89 -8.66 0.38 -0.64
C PHE A 89 -9.30 -0.58 -1.63
N ARG A 90 -9.50 -1.83 -1.20
CA ARG A 90 -10.14 -2.93 -1.95
C ARG A 90 -10.94 -3.78 -0.97
N THR A 91 -12.08 -4.31 -1.39
CA THR A 91 -12.92 -5.19 -0.56
C THR A 91 -13.53 -6.32 -1.40
N GLY A 92 -14.07 -7.33 -0.74
CA GLY A 92 -14.76 -8.43 -1.42
C GLY A 92 -13.86 -9.19 -2.40
N GLU A 93 -14.42 -9.54 -3.56
CA GLU A 93 -13.75 -10.32 -4.62
C GLU A 93 -12.47 -9.66 -5.12
N GLU A 94 -12.45 -8.33 -5.28
CA GLU A 94 -11.25 -7.60 -5.72
C GLU A 94 -10.08 -7.78 -4.71
N PHE A 95 -10.40 -7.76 -3.41
CA PHE A 95 -9.37 -7.99 -2.40
C PHE A 95 -8.92 -9.45 -2.36
N GLU A 96 -9.82 -10.41 -2.61
CA GLU A 96 -9.48 -11.83 -2.72
C GLU A 96 -8.54 -12.11 -3.90
N GLU A 97 -8.88 -11.61 -5.10
CA GLU A 97 -8.05 -11.72 -6.29
C GLU A 97 -6.66 -11.12 -6.06
N PHE A 98 -6.61 -9.92 -5.46
CA PHE A 98 -5.37 -9.27 -5.09
C PHE A 98 -4.49 -10.15 -4.18
N LEU A 99 -5.07 -10.80 -3.15
CA LEU A 99 -4.30 -11.67 -2.26
C LEU A 99 -3.69 -12.88 -3.01
N ILE A 100 -4.44 -13.47 -3.94
CA ILE A 100 -3.96 -14.60 -4.76
C ILE A 100 -2.79 -14.15 -5.64
N GLU A 101 -2.89 -12.97 -6.26
CA GLU A 101 -1.81 -12.41 -7.07
C GLU A 101 -0.56 -12.09 -6.24
N GLN A 102 -0.72 -11.52 -5.05
CA GLN A 102 0.40 -11.22 -4.17
C GLN A 102 1.10 -12.48 -3.66
N ASP A 103 0.35 -13.51 -3.29
CA ASP A 103 0.91 -14.80 -2.85
C ASP A 103 1.76 -15.43 -3.96
N ALA A 104 1.21 -15.52 -5.18
CA ALA A 104 1.91 -16.05 -6.34
C ALA A 104 3.17 -15.25 -6.67
N ARG A 105 3.08 -13.91 -6.67
CA ARG A 105 4.22 -13.02 -6.97
C ARG A 105 5.34 -13.14 -5.94
N VAL A 106 5.01 -13.22 -4.65
CA VAL A 106 6.02 -13.34 -3.59
C VAL A 106 6.67 -14.72 -3.64
N ALA A 107 5.87 -15.79 -3.79
CA ALA A 107 6.38 -17.14 -3.92
C ALA A 107 7.37 -17.27 -5.09
N SER A 108 7.00 -16.80 -6.29
CA SER A 108 7.88 -16.89 -7.46
C SER A 108 9.18 -16.10 -7.27
N THR A 109 9.10 -14.91 -6.66
CA THR A 109 10.28 -14.08 -6.39
C THR A 109 11.24 -14.75 -5.42
N LEU A 110 10.73 -15.37 -4.35
CA LEU A 110 11.58 -16.04 -3.37
C LEU A 110 12.22 -17.31 -3.95
N GLU A 111 11.50 -18.04 -4.80
CA GLU A 111 12.02 -19.21 -5.54
C GLU A 111 13.18 -18.80 -6.46
N GLU A 112 13.02 -17.75 -7.26
CA GLU A 112 14.07 -17.24 -8.16
C GLU A 112 15.32 -16.75 -7.43
N LEU A 113 15.17 -16.35 -6.16
CA LEU A 113 16.26 -15.87 -5.31
C LEU A 113 16.87 -16.95 -4.41
N ASP A 114 16.43 -18.21 -4.53
CA ASP A 114 16.83 -19.33 -3.66
C ASP A 114 16.57 -19.07 -2.16
N LEU A 115 15.43 -18.43 -1.83
CA LEU A 115 15.04 -18.07 -0.46
C LEU A 115 13.84 -18.87 0.09
N LEU A 116 13.32 -19.84 -0.67
CA LEU A 116 12.25 -20.77 -0.24
C LEU A 116 12.78 -22.12 0.26
#